data_AF-A0A3C1T865-F1
#
_entry.id   AF-A0A3C1T865-F1
#
_cell.length_a   1.000
_cell.length_b   1.000
_cell.length_c   1.000
_cell.angle_alpha   90.00
_cell.angle_beta   90.00
_cell.angle_gamma   90.00
#
_symmetry.space_group_name_H-M   'P 1'
#
loop_
_entity.id
_entity.type
_entity.pdbx_description
1 polymer ?
#
loop_
_entity_poly.entity_id
_entity_poly.type
_entity_poly.pdbx_seq_one_letter_code
_entity_poly.pdbx_strand_id
1 'polypeptide(L)'
;MIVQEKMNPESKDIPLLFDTCAYIWQKLDNKPAIRYVTIRILVKIARDYPGLANESRLLADSIYTKPLSKAARKSISRLVQELSCNRVVQADRQCQCP
;
A
#
# COMPACT_ATOMS: atom_id res chain seq x y z
N MET A 1 -5.31 -19.88 9.25
CA MET A 1 -5.33 -19.77 7.78
C MET A 1 -4.28 -18.77 7.33
N ILE A 2 -3.22 -19.25 6.70
CA ILE A 2 -2.28 -18.42 5.93
C ILE A 2 -2.70 -18.65 4.49
N VAL A 3 -3.29 -17.65 3.84
CA VAL A 3 -3.60 -17.72 2.42
C VAL A 3 -2.40 -17.19 1.66
N GLN A 4 -1.60 -18.09 1.11
CA GLN A 4 -0.61 -17.81 0.06
C GLN A 4 -1.35 -17.93 -1.28
N GLU A 5 -2.11 -16.91 -1.65
CA GLU A 5 -2.70 -16.83 -2.99
C GLU A 5 -1.73 -16.04 -3.87
N LYS A 6 -1.29 -16.67 -4.97
CA LYS A 6 -0.42 -16.02 -5.94
C LYS A 6 -1.17 -14.85 -6.58
N MET A 7 -0.68 -13.65 -6.32
CA MET A 7 -1.29 -12.39 -6.72
C MET A 7 -0.91 -12.03 -8.17
N ASN A 8 -1.89 -12.08 -9.08
CA ASN A 8 -1.74 -11.64 -10.47
C ASN A 8 -2.25 -10.18 -10.62
N PRO A 9 -1.41 -9.19 -10.92
CA PRO A 9 -1.80 -7.77 -10.88
C PRO A 9 -2.44 -7.22 -12.18
N GLU A 10 -2.90 -8.06 -13.10
CA GLU A 10 -3.31 -7.61 -14.44
C GLU A 10 -4.82 -7.28 -14.54
N SER A 11 -5.15 -6.03 -14.20
CA SER A 11 -6.09 -5.16 -14.92
C SER A 11 -7.60 -5.08 -14.58
N LYS A 12 -8.19 -5.87 -13.66
CA LYS A 12 -9.57 -5.59 -13.17
C LYS A 12 -9.76 -5.58 -11.65
N ASP A 13 -8.85 -6.21 -10.91
CA ASP A 13 -9.03 -6.41 -9.47
C ASP A 13 -8.25 -5.40 -8.61
N ILE A 14 -7.51 -4.46 -9.21
CA ILE A 14 -6.71 -3.48 -8.46
C ILE A 14 -7.56 -2.65 -7.49
N PRO A 15 -8.73 -2.07 -7.88
CA PRO A 15 -9.56 -1.34 -6.94
C PRO A 15 -10.07 -2.22 -5.80
N LEU A 16 -10.57 -3.42 -6.14
CA LEU A 16 -11.07 -4.39 -5.16
C LEU A 16 -9.98 -4.83 -4.17
N LEU A 17 -8.77 -5.04 -4.67
CA LEU A 17 -7.60 -5.39 -3.88
C LEU A 17 -7.19 -4.25 -2.94
N PHE A 18 -7.20 -3.02 -3.45
CA PHE A 18 -6.91 -1.84 -2.63
C PHE A 18 -7.93 -1.71 -1.50
N ASP A 19 -9.22 -1.82 -1.80
CA ASP A 19 -10.31 -1.75 -0.82
C ASP A 19 -10.19 -2.84 0.23
N THR A 20 -9.91 -4.08 -0.21
CA THR A 20 -9.72 -5.22 0.70
C THR A 20 -8.53 -4.98 1.63
N CYS A 21 -7.42 -4.48 1.10
CA CYS A 21 -6.26 -4.13 1.91
C CYS A 21 -6.58 -2.96 2.87
N ALA A 22 -7.26 -1.91 2.41
CA ALA A 22 -7.65 -0.79 3.25
C ALA A 22 -8.53 -1.26 4.42
N TYR A 23 -9.51 -2.13 4.15
CA TYR A 23 -10.36 -2.72 5.17
C TYR A 23 -9.58 -3.55 6.21
N ILE A 24 -8.64 -4.39 5.77
CA ILE A 24 -7.78 -5.18 6.67
C ILE A 24 -6.89 -4.27 7.52
N TRP A 25 -6.37 -3.20 6.93
CA TRP A 25 -5.48 -2.23 7.61
C TRP A 25 -6.20 -1.43 8.71
N GLN A 26 -7.45 -1.05 8.44
CA GLN A 26 -8.30 -0.28 9.38
C GLN A 26 -8.69 -1.08 10.62
N LYS A 27 -8.76 -2.42 10.53
CA LYS A 27 -9.01 -3.30 11.68
C LYS A 27 -7.80 -3.32 12.62
N LEU A 28 -7.88 -2.55 13.71
CA LEU A 28 -6.78 -2.40 14.67
C LEU A 28 -6.46 -3.69 15.44
N ASP A 29 -7.45 -4.57 15.64
CA ASP A 29 -7.31 -5.86 16.32
C ASP A 29 -6.59 -6.93 15.48
N ASN A 30 -6.31 -6.66 14.20
CA ASN A 30 -5.55 -7.58 13.37
C ASN A 30 -4.10 -7.69 13.85
N LYS A 31 -3.52 -8.88 13.65
CA LYS A 31 -2.11 -9.14 13.98
C LYS A 31 -1.21 -8.08 13.32
N PRO A 32 -0.23 -7.49 14.04
CA PRO A 32 0.65 -6.46 13.51
C PRO A 32 1.37 -6.87 12.22
N ALA A 33 1.72 -8.16 12.08
CA ALA A 33 2.34 -8.70 10.87
C ALA A 33 1.43 -8.61 9.63
N ILE A 34 0.13 -8.93 9.79
CA ILE A 34 -0.86 -8.81 8.70
C ILE A 34 -0.95 -7.36 8.29
N ARG A 35 -1.15 -6.46 9.27
CA ARG A 35 -1.25 -5.01 9.01
C ARG A 35 0.00 -4.51 8.28
N TYR A 36 1.19 -4.90 8.70
CA TYR A 36 2.44 -4.50 8.05
C TYR A 36 2.53 -4.96 6.59
N VAL A 37 2.11 -6.19 6.28
CA VAL A 37 2.06 -6.67 4.89
C VAL A 37 1.03 -5.88 4.08
N THR A 38 -0.15 -5.63 4.66
CA THR A 38 -1.24 -4.90 4.02
C THR A 38 -0.83 -3.48 3.62
N ILE A 39 -0.20 -2.71 4.51
CA ILE A 39 0.23 -1.33 4.19
C ILE A 39 1.34 -1.30 3.12
N ARG A 40 2.21 -2.31 3.09
CA ARG A 40 3.20 -2.44 2.00
C ARG A 40 2.53 -2.66 0.65
N ILE A 41 1.47 -3.46 0.60
CA ILE A 41 0.70 -3.69 -0.62
C ILE A 41 -0.01 -2.40 -1.05
N LEU A 42 -0.69 -1.70 -0.12
CA LEU A 42 -1.34 -0.41 -0.39
C LEU A 42 -0.38 0.61 -0.99
N VAL A 43 0.80 0.78 -0.38
CA VAL A 43 1.84 1.70 -0.88
C VAL A 43 2.35 1.26 -2.25
N LYS A 44 2.54 -0.05 -2.49
CA LYS A 44 2.95 -0.56 -3.80
C LYS A 44 1.91 -0.23 -4.89
N ILE A 45 0.63 -0.44 -4.60
CA ILE A 45 -0.45 -0.10 -5.53
C ILE A 45 -0.49 1.42 -5.77
N ALA A 46 -0.37 2.24 -4.72
CA ALA A 46 -0.37 3.69 -4.85
C ALA A 46 0.84 4.26 -5.60
N ARG A 47 1.95 3.52 -5.68
CA ARG A 47 3.08 3.86 -6.55
C ARG A 47 2.74 3.69 -8.03
N ASP A 48 2.01 2.63 -8.35
CA ASP A 48 1.60 2.31 -9.73
C ASP A 48 0.38 3.14 -10.17
N TYR A 49 -0.47 3.54 -9.21
CA TYR A 49 -1.72 4.30 -9.41
C TYR A 49 -1.73 5.58 -8.57
N PRO A 50 -1.25 6.72 -9.09
CA PRO A 50 -1.09 7.96 -8.33
C PRO A 50 -2.41 8.53 -7.77
N GLY A 51 -3.56 8.17 -8.37
CA GLY A 51 -4.89 8.54 -7.85
C GLY A 51 -5.14 8.01 -6.42
N LEU A 52 -4.51 6.90 -6.04
CA LEU A 52 -4.66 6.27 -4.72
C LEU A 52 -3.61 6.75 -3.70
N ALA A 53 -2.72 7.66 -4.10
CA ALA A 53 -1.67 8.19 -3.21
C ALA A 53 -2.26 8.98 -2.04
N ASN A 54 -3.32 9.75 -2.27
CA ASN A 54 -4.00 10.52 -1.22
C ASN A 54 -4.66 9.58 -0.20
N GLU A 55 -5.38 8.56 -0.66
CA GLU A 55 -6.00 7.56 0.23
C GLU A 55 -4.94 6.79 1.04
N SER A 56 -3.84 6.40 0.41
CA SER A 56 -2.74 5.72 1.10
C SER A 56 -2.09 6.60 2.18
N ARG A 57 -2.04 7.92 1.99
CA ARG A 57 -1.59 8.87 3.02
C ARG A 57 -2.58 8.97 4.18
N LEU A 58 -3.88 8.99 3.91
CA LEU A 58 -4.92 8.96 4.95
C LEU A 58 -4.86 7.67 5.77
N LEU A 59 -4.61 6.53 5.13
CA LEU A 59 -4.43 5.25 5.83
C LEU A 59 -3.16 5.24 6.69
N ALA A 60 -2.17 6.08 6.39
CA ALA A 60 -0.96 6.25 7.19
C ALA A 60 -1.12 7.23 8.37
N ASP A 61 -2.32 7.79 8.58
CA ASP A 61 -2.58 8.71 9.69
C ASP A 61 -2.30 8.07 11.06
N SER A 62 -2.03 8.94 12.03
CA SER A 62 -1.85 8.63 13.44
C SER A 62 -2.93 7.68 14.00
N ILE A 63 -4.19 7.78 13.58
CA ILE A 63 -5.29 6.95 14.11
C ILE A 63 -5.03 5.47 13.88
N TYR A 64 -4.54 5.09 12.69
CA TYR A 64 -4.27 3.70 12.34
C TYR A 64 -2.90 3.23 12.82
N THR A 65 -1.95 4.16 12.99
CA THR A 65 -0.55 3.83 13.34
C THR A 65 -0.26 3.93 14.84
N LYS A 66 -1.06 4.63 15.63
CA LYS A 66 -0.94 4.77 17.09
C LYS A 66 -0.81 3.45 17.86
N PRO A 67 -1.59 2.38 17.58
CA PRO A 67 -1.43 1.11 18.27
C PRO A 67 -0.16 0.34 17.89
N LEU A 68 0.58 0.78 16.86
CA LEU A 68 1.82 0.14 16.45
C LEU A 68 3.02 0.65 17.25
N SER A 69 4.06 -0.19 17.35
CA SER A 69 5.33 0.19 17.98
C SER A 69 5.98 1.39 17.27
N LYS A 70 6.81 2.15 17.99
CA LYS A 70 7.56 3.29 17.43
C LYS A 70 8.38 2.91 16.19
N ALA A 71 8.96 1.70 16.18
CA ALA A 71 9.71 1.18 15.05
C ALA A 71 8.80 0.91 13.83
N ALA A 72 7.64 0.27 14.03
CA ALA A 72 6.67 0.03 12.97
C ALA A 72 6.16 1.34 12.37
N ARG A 73 5.79 2.32 13.21
CA ARG A 73 5.37 3.66 12.75
C ARG A 73 6.44 4.34 11.90
N LYS A 74 7.71 4.28 12.31
CA LYS A 74 8.83 4.83 11.54
C LYS A 74 9.00 4.13 10.19
N SER A 75 8.82 2.81 10.13
CA SER A 75 8.86 2.05 8.89
C SER A 75 7.73 2.46 7.93
N ILE A 76 6.50 2.55 8.42
CA ILE A 76 5.33 2.96 7.64
C ILE A 76 5.47 4.39 7.12
N SER A 77 5.93 5.30 7.97
CA SER A 77 6.18 6.69 7.59
C SER A 77 7.18 6.79 6.43
N ARG A 78 8.25 5.98 6.43
CA ARG A 78 9.19 5.92 5.31
C ARG A 78 8.54 5.41 4.03
N LEU A 79 7.77 4.33 4.10
CA LEU A 79 7.07 3.76 2.95
C LEU A 79 6.13 4.79 2.30
N VAL A 80 5.42 5.57 3.11
CA VAL A 80 4.47 6.58 2.62
C VAL A 80 5.21 7.82 2.13
N GLN A 81 6.36 8.16 2.71
CA GLN A 81 7.23 9.22 2.21
C GLN A 81 7.72 8.95 0.79
N GLU A 82 7.92 7.69 0.40
CA GLU A 82 8.24 7.31 -0.99
C GLU A 82 7.18 7.83 -1.98
N LEU A 83 5.90 7.83 -1.59
CA LEU A 83 4.78 8.34 -2.42
C LEU A 83 4.82 9.87 -2.60
N SER A 84 5.56 10.60 -1.76
CA SER A 84 5.75 12.06 -1.89
C SER A 84 7.00 12.42 -2.69
N CYS A 85 8.00 11.55 -2.71
CA CYS A 85 9.26 11.77 -3.44
C CYS A 85 9.18 11.29 -4.90
N ASN A 86 8.22 10.42 -5.24
CA ASN A 86 8.06 9.88 -6.59
C ASN A 86 7.42 10.87 -7.56
N ARG A 87 8.11 11.97 -7.87
CA ARG A 87 7.99 12.64 -9.17
C ARG A 87 8.95 11.89 -10.10
N VAL A 88 8.44 11.32 -11.19
CA VAL A 88 9.22 10.75 -12.32
C VAL A 88 9.73 9.30 -12.15
N VAL A 89 8.85 8.30 -12.16
CA VAL A 89 9.13 7.01 -12.84
C VAL A 89 7.83 6.45 -13.42
N GLN A 90 7.24 7.14 -14.38
CA GLN A 90 6.44 6.50 -15.44
C GLN A 90 7.23 6.62 -16.74
N ALA A 91 8.35 5.92 -16.80
CA ALA A 91 9.14 5.75 -18.02
C ALA A 91 9.74 4.34 -17.96
N ASP A 92 8.90 3.30 -18.11
CA ASP A 92 9.29 1.99 -18.67
C ASP A 92 8.12 0.98 -18.76
N ARG A 93 6.96 1.41 -19.28
CA ARG A 93 5.93 0.45 -19.75
C ARG A 93 5.32 0.84 -21.08
N GLN A 94 6.18 1.26 -22.02
CA GLN A 94 5.88 1.28 -23.45
C GLN A 94 7.20 1.39 -24.23
N CYS A 95 7.93 0.29 -24.31
CA CYS A 95 8.80 0.03 -25.46
C CYS A 95 8.07 -0.96 -26.36
N GLN A 96 7.09 -0.46 -27.11
CA GLN A 96 6.81 -1.03 -28.42
C GLN A 96 7.60 -0.14 -29.39
N CYS A 97 8.81 -0.55 -29.75
CA CYS A 97 9.56 0.10 -30.82
C CYS A 97 8.83 -0.11 -32.16
N PRO A 98 8.92 0.85 -33.09
CA PRO A 98 8.33 0.74 -34.44
C PRO A 98 8.93 -0.40 -35.26
#